data_AF-A0A853BVT4-F1
#
_entry.id   AF-A0A853BVT4-F1
#
_cell.length_a   1.000
_cell.length_b   1.000
_cell.length_c   1.000
_cell.angle_alpha   90.00
_cell.angle_beta   90.00
_cell.angle_gamma   90.00
#
_symmetry.space_group_name_H-M   'P 1'
#
loop_
_entity.id
_entity.type
_entity.pdbx_description
1 polymer ?
#
loop_
_entity_poly.entity_id
_entity_poly.type
_entity_poly.pdbx_seq_one_letter_code
_entity_poly.pdbx_strand_id
1 'polypeptide(L)' 'MEAHAEHEARCPDCGWPEADVYQVVSRHPTSTGMLLYTRCACGRLQVRALRVPGVGRPCGT' A
#
# COMPACT_ATOMS: atom_id res chain seq x y z
N MET A 1 -1.68 -23.02 -11.23
CA MET A 1 -0.62 -22.56 -10.30
C MET A 1 -0.30 -21.15 -10.70
N GLU A 2 -1.11 -20.22 -10.22
CA GLU A 2 -1.08 -18.82 -10.61
C GLU A 2 0.01 -18.14 -9.78
N ALA A 3 1.23 -18.12 -10.31
CA ALA A 3 2.30 -17.23 -9.86
C ALA A 3 1.92 -15.78 -10.23
N HIS A 4 0.81 -15.29 -9.68
CA HIS A 4 0.40 -13.91 -9.80
C HIS A 4 1.26 -13.08 -8.84
N ALA A 5 2.39 -12.63 -9.37
CA ALA A 5 3.13 -11.48 -8.88
C ALA A 5 3.59 -11.56 -7.41
N GLU A 6 4.42 -12.55 -7.11
CA GLU A 6 5.69 -12.26 -6.39
C GLU A 6 6.60 -11.46 -7.33
N HIS A 7 6.07 -10.37 -7.87
CA HIS A 7 6.85 -9.25 -8.35
C HIS A 7 7.53 -8.78 -7.07
N GLU A 8 8.76 -9.23 -6.86
CA GLU A 8 9.74 -8.55 -6.01
C GLU A 8 9.90 -7.15 -6.58
N ALA A 9 8.85 -6.35 -6.37
CA ALA A 9 8.79 -4.95 -6.65
C ALA A 9 9.87 -4.43 -5.72
N ARG A 10 11.05 -4.20 -6.28
CA ARG A 10 12.21 -3.66 -5.59
C ARG A 10 12.36 -2.27 -6.15
N CYS A 11 12.62 -1.32 -5.28
CA CYS A 11 12.77 0.05 -5.70
C CYS A 11 13.89 0.13 -6.75
N PRO A 12 13.64 0.60 -7.99
CA PRO A 12 14.68 0.62 -9.03
C PRO A 12 15.83 1.58 -8.72
N ASP A 13 15.67 2.42 -7.70
CA ASP A 13 16.63 3.43 -7.27
C ASP A 13 17.62 2.90 -6.20
N CYS A 14 17.18 2.00 -5.31
CA CYS A 14 18.00 1.50 -4.20
C CYS A 14 17.93 -0.01 -3.97
N GLY A 15 17.11 -0.75 -4.73
CA GLY A 15 16.94 -2.19 -4.62
C GLY A 15 16.14 -2.66 -3.40
N TRP A 16 15.61 -1.74 -2.58
CA TRP A 16 14.85 -2.09 -1.38
C TRP A 16 13.56 -2.84 -1.75
N PRO A 17 13.25 -3.97 -1.09
CA PRO A 17 12.02 -4.69 -1.35
C PRO A 17 10.83 -3.81 -0.97
N GLU A 18 9.93 -3.57 -1.92
CA GLU A 18 8.70 -2.80 -1.68
C GLU A 18 7.78 -3.51 -0.68
N ALA A 19 7.95 -4.82 -0.48
CA ALA A 19 7.30 -5.58 0.59
C ALA A 19 7.68 -5.07 2.00
N ASP A 20 8.91 -4.57 2.18
CA ASP A 20 9.39 -4.02 3.44
C ASP A 20 9.12 -2.53 3.52
N VAL A 21 8.16 -2.17 4.36
CA VAL A 21 7.80 -0.78 4.61
C VAL A 21 8.85 -0.15 5.51
N TYR A 22 9.74 0.65 4.91
CA TYR A 22 10.76 1.38 5.65
C TYR A 22 10.14 2.45 6.57
N GLN A 23 9.25 3.29 6.04
CA GLN A 23 8.51 4.26 6.85
C GLN A 23 7.12 4.52 6.27
N VAL A 24 6.08 4.47 7.11
CA VAL A 24 4.74 4.96 6.75
C VAL A 24 4.73 6.46 6.98
N VAL A 25 4.54 7.23 5.91
CA VAL A 25 4.50 8.69 5.99
C VAL A 25 3.08 9.21 6.23
N SER A 26 2.08 8.59 5.60
CA SER A 26 0.68 8.97 5.80
C SER A 26 -0.27 7.78 5.64
N ARG A 27 -1.35 7.79 6.43
CA ARG A 27 -2.43 6.82 6.36
C ARG A 27 -3.73 7.58 6.11
N HIS A 28 -4.30 7.40 4.93
CA HIS A 28 -5.53 8.07 4.53
C HIS A 28 -6.68 7.05 4.43
N PRO A 29 -7.66 7.07 5.35
CA PRO A 29 -8.87 6.27 5.18
C PRO A 29 -9.68 6.82 4.01
N THR A 30 -10.24 5.93 3.20
CA THR A 30 -11.12 6.27 2.06
C THR A 30 -12.44 5.52 2.20
N SER A 31 -13.49 5.96 1.51
CA SER A 31 -14.82 5.33 1.61
C SER A 31 -14.85 3.84 1.23
N THR A 32 -13.86 3.38 0.47
CA THR A 32 -13.77 1.98 -0.02
C THR A 32 -12.62 1.22 0.64
N GLY A 33 -11.81 1.87 1.50
CA GLY A 33 -10.50 1.32 1.83
C GLY A 33 -9.63 2.18 2.75
N MET A 34 -8.34 1.88 2.72
CA MET A 34 -7.28 2.70 3.30
C MET A 34 -6.14 2.83 2.31
N LEU A 35 -5.71 4.06 2.04
CA LEU A 35 -4.49 4.36 1.29
C LEU A 35 -3.33 4.54 2.27
N LEU A 36 -2.30 3.73 2.12
CA LEU A 36 -1.04 3.88 2.83
C LEU A 36 -0.01 4.51 1.90
N TYR A 37 0.52 5.64 2.33
CA TYR A 37 1.67 6.28 1.70
C TYR A 37 2.91 5.83 2.48
N THR A 38 3.79 5.12 1.78
CA THR A 38 5.02 4.55 2.34
C THR A 38 6.21 5.15 1.63
N ARG A 39 7.28 5.41 2.36
CA ARG A 39 8.51 5.97 1.83
C ARG A 39 9.58 4.89 1.88
N CYS A 40 10.23 4.67 0.74
CA CYS A 40 11.41 3.82 0.65
C CYS A 40 12.60 4.47 1.38
N ALA A 41 13.62 3.69 1.74
CA ALA A 41 14.86 4.20 2.33
C ALA A 41 15.55 5.27 1.45
N CYS A 42 15.45 5.16 0.11
CA CYS A 42 15.98 6.18 -0.81
C CYS A 42 15.14 7.46 -0.88
N GLY A 43 13.93 7.44 -0.33
CA GLY A 43 13.03 8.58 -0.33
C GLY A 43 11.92 8.56 -1.38
N ARG A 44 11.87 7.55 -2.25
CA ARG A 44 10.75 7.34 -3.19
C ARG A 44 9.45 7.04 -2.45
N LEU A 45 8.37 7.71 -2.87
CA LEU A 45 7.04 7.52 -2.33
C LEU A 45 6.32 6.38 -3.07
N GLN A 46 5.79 5.43 -2.31
CA GLN A 46 4.94 4.34 -2.79
C GLN A 46 3.55 4.48 -2.18
N VAL A 47 2.52 4.21 -2.97
CA VAL A 47 1.12 4.27 -2.54
C VAL A 47 0.52 2.87 -2.60
N ARG A 48 -0.03 2.41 -1.48
CA ARG A 48 -0.66 1.10 -1.36
C ARG A 48 -2.13 1.27 -1.02
N ALA A 49 -3.00 0.71 -1.85
CA ALA A 49 -4.42 0.66 -1.59
C ALA A 49 -4.78 -0.65 -0.89
N LEU A 50 -5.12 -0.54 0.39
CA LEU A 50 -5.73 -1.63 1.14
C LEU A 50 -7.24 -1.54 0.96
N ARG A 51 -7.84 -2.60 0.40
CA ARG A 51 -9.28 -2.78 0.51
C ARG A 51 -9.56 -3.30 1.91
N VAL A 52 -10.45 -2.64 2.65
CA VAL A 52 -11.01 -3.23 3.88
C VAL A 52 -12.26 -4.02 3.48
N PRO A 53 -12.20 -5.35 3.42
CA PRO A 53 -13.42 -6.14 3.21
C PRO A 53 -14.31 -5.96 4.44
N GLY A 54 -15.47 -5.31 4.27
CA GLY A 54 -16.45 -5.14 5.34
C GLY A 54 -17.01 -3.73 5.56
N VAL A 55 -16.56 -2.69 4.84
CA VAL A 55 -17.23 -1.37 4.86
C VAL A 55 -18.50 -1.37 3.98
N GLY A 56 -19.36 -2.37 4.20
CA GLY A 56 -20.75 -2.33 3.79
C GLY A 56 -21.55 -1.71 4.92
N ARG A 57 -21.78 -0.39 4.81
CA ARG A 57 -23.03 0.33 5.13
C ARG A 57 -22.71 1.83 5.25
N PRO A 58 -23.08 2.67 4.26
CA PRO A 58 -23.24 4.09 4.55
C PRO A 58 -24.29 4.21 5.68
N CYS A 59 -24.01 5.00 6.72
CA CYS A 59 -24.99 5.29 7.75
C CYS A 59 -26.11 6.13 7.11
N GLY A 60 -27.23 5.47 6.83
CA GLY A 60 -28.46 6.08 6.33
C GLY A 60 -29.64 5.41 7.00
N THR A 61 -30.06 5.92 8.16
CA THR A 61 -31.45 6.00 8.59
C THR A 61 -31.56 7.21 9.52
#